data_AF-A0A1I8BTA2-F1
#
_entry.id   AF-A0A1I8BTA2-F1
#
_cell.length_a   1.000
_cell.length_b   1.000
_cell.length_c   1.000
_cell.angle_alpha   90.00
_cell.angle_beta   90.00
_cell.angle_gamma   90.00
#
_symmetry.space_group_name_H-M   'P 1'
#
loop_
_entity.id
_entity.type
_entity.pdbx_description
1 polymer ?
#
loop_
_entity_poly.entity_id
_entity_poly.type
_entity_poly.pdbx_seq_one_letter_code
_entity_poly.pdbx_strand_id
1 'polypeptide(L)'
;MVTFLVLKRSLHTSVLRGRGAVAHPGWYPRDHMPGNYPKTDEERRAAAIKYGLRPEDYTPYDPDDIINHVGDYPDPGLFTPSHRDPHDIYSDRHNRRNWNEPLMKQAIRYRVDRCSFDGLDEEHFLPLQTLSRFATLLVPMVVFSLVFYYNAETLRKVRDYYGFRWYVPKLPKQYPYDFLRAFPMQDPRDYPILNYSFEPAEGGQNNVEEDNARFPFNENDR
;
A
#
# COMPACT_ATOMS: atom_id res chain seq x y z
N MET A 1 29.47 70.90 -13.00
CA MET A 1 28.08 70.63 -12.55
C MET A 1 27.52 69.38 -13.24
N VAL A 2 28.20 68.22 -13.13
CA VAL A 2 27.73 66.92 -13.66
C VAL A 2 28.39 65.81 -12.84
N THR A 3 27.96 65.60 -11.59
CA THR A 3 28.54 64.52 -10.75
C THR A 3 27.65 64.10 -9.57
N PHE A 4 26.32 64.14 -9.69
CA PHE A 4 25.44 63.69 -8.61
C PHE A 4 24.27 62.79 -9.01
N LEU A 5 24.10 62.46 -10.30
CA LEU A 5 22.86 61.84 -10.78
C LEU A 5 22.94 60.33 -11.11
N VAL A 6 24.10 59.69 -10.92
CA VAL A 6 24.27 58.26 -11.31
C VAL A 6 24.12 57.30 -10.12
N LEU A 7 24.12 57.77 -8.87
CA LEU A 7 24.18 56.89 -7.69
C LEU A 7 22.81 56.44 -7.12
N LYS A 8 21.69 56.69 -7.81
CA LYS A 8 20.35 56.32 -7.31
C LYS A 8 19.78 54.99 -7.82
N ARG A 9 20.54 54.19 -8.58
CA ARG A 9 19.98 53.02 -9.29
C ARG A 9 20.56 51.65 -8.94
N SER A 10 21.22 51.46 -7.79
CA SER A 10 21.75 50.12 -7.45
C SER A 10 21.72 49.69 -5.98
N LEU A 11 21.11 50.45 -5.06
CA LEU A 11 20.87 49.92 -3.71
C LEU A 11 19.61 49.06 -3.71
N HIS A 12 19.79 47.80 -4.11
CA HIS A 12 18.77 46.77 -4.07
C HIS A 12 18.43 46.48 -2.60
N THR A 13 17.30 47.00 -2.12
CA THR A 13 16.77 46.81 -0.75
C THR A 13 16.23 45.41 -0.49
N SER A 14 16.79 44.38 -1.13
CA SER A 14 16.37 42.98 -0.97
C SER A 14 16.64 42.43 0.44
N VAL A 15 17.73 42.88 1.08
CA VAL A 15 18.13 42.43 2.42
C VAL A 15 17.11 42.88 3.48
N LEU A 16 16.56 44.10 3.36
CA LEU A 16 15.54 44.62 4.28
C LEU A 16 14.15 43.98 4.08
N ARG A 17 13.91 43.29 2.95
CA ARG A 17 12.62 42.64 2.63
C ARG A 17 12.61 41.13 2.84
N GLY A 18 13.69 40.53 3.36
CA GLY A 18 13.79 39.06 3.52
C GLY A 18 13.65 38.30 2.19
N ARG A 19 14.07 38.90 1.06
CA ARG A 19 13.88 38.33 -0.28
C ARG A 19 15.13 37.55 -0.72
N GLY A 20 14.99 36.24 -0.89
CA GLY A 20 16.03 35.36 -1.42
C GLY A 20 16.45 35.66 -2.87
N ALA A 21 17.57 35.08 -3.30
CA ALA A 21 18.33 35.46 -4.50
C ALA A 21 17.63 35.25 -5.85
N VAL A 22 16.48 34.58 -5.92
CA VAL A 22 15.76 34.29 -7.17
C VAL A 22 14.48 35.10 -7.25
N ALA A 23 14.59 36.35 -7.73
CA ALA A 23 13.46 37.23 -8.00
C ALA A 23 13.21 37.37 -9.50
N HIS A 24 12.73 36.32 -10.15
CA HIS A 24 12.17 36.47 -11.49
C HIS A 24 10.81 37.18 -11.40
N PRO A 25 10.60 38.32 -12.08
CA PRO A 25 9.27 38.89 -12.26
C PRO A 25 8.50 38.01 -13.26
N GLY A 26 7.53 37.22 -12.78
CA GLY A 26 6.74 36.35 -13.67
C GLY A 26 5.75 35.43 -12.95
N TRP A 27 4.46 35.66 -13.27
CA TRP A 27 3.22 34.86 -13.24
C TRP A 27 2.89 33.86 -12.11
N TYR A 28 3.87 33.23 -11.45
CA TYR A 28 3.65 32.45 -10.24
C TYR A 28 4.36 33.13 -9.05
N PRO A 29 4.01 34.39 -8.73
CA PRO A 29 4.77 35.15 -7.77
C PRO A 29 4.37 34.72 -6.36
N ARG A 30 5.36 34.69 -5.48
CA ARG A 30 5.28 34.52 -4.02
C ARG A 30 4.05 35.16 -3.34
N ASP A 31 3.47 36.19 -3.94
CA ASP A 31 2.27 36.88 -3.47
C ASP A 31 1.04 35.95 -3.43
N HIS A 32 0.98 34.90 -4.26
CA HIS A 32 -0.05 33.85 -4.21
C HIS A 32 0.31 32.65 -3.33
N MET A 33 1.52 32.59 -2.75
CA MET A 33 1.89 31.50 -1.83
C MET A 33 1.22 31.72 -0.48
N PRO A 34 0.71 30.67 0.20
CA PRO A 34 0.14 30.78 1.54
C PRO A 34 1.09 31.47 2.52
N GLY A 35 0.52 32.27 3.42
CA GLY A 35 1.20 33.10 4.40
C GLY A 35 0.75 32.83 5.84
N ASN A 36 1.09 33.76 6.73
CA ASN A 36 0.70 33.69 8.13
C ASN A 36 -0.76 34.07 8.33
N TYR A 37 -1.35 33.63 9.45
CA TYR A 37 -2.74 33.93 9.80
C TYR A 37 -3.04 35.44 9.78
N PRO A 38 -4.10 35.88 9.06
CA PRO A 38 -4.47 37.28 8.98
C PRO A 38 -5.07 37.74 10.32
N LYS A 39 -4.51 38.78 10.92
CA LYS A 39 -5.00 39.33 12.20
C LYS A 39 -5.84 40.57 12.01
N THR A 40 -5.57 41.33 10.95
CA THR A 40 -6.29 42.56 10.66
C THR A 40 -7.34 42.35 9.58
N ASP A 41 -8.36 43.22 9.56
CA ASP A 41 -9.40 43.18 8.53
C ASP A 41 -8.85 43.45 7.13
N GLU A 42 -7.84 44.31 7.01
CA GLU A 42 -7.16 44.60 5.74
C GLU A 42 -6.39 43.38 5.23
N GLU A 43 -5.65 42.70 6.10
CA GLU A 43 -4.95 41.45 5.77
C GLU A 43 -5.94 40.35 5.35
N ARG A 44 -7.07 40.25 6.05
CA ARG A 44 -8.13 39.31 5.72
C ARG A 44 -8.73 39.57 4.34
N ARG A 45 -9.01 40.84 4.00
CA ARG A 45 -9.49 41.23 2.66
C ARG A 45 -8.47 40.94 1.58
N ALA A 46 -7.19 41.21 1.83
CA ALA A 46 -6.11 40.90 0.90
C ALA A 46 -5.96 39.38 0.68
N ALA A 47 -6.08 38.58 1.74
CA ALA A 47 -6.05 37.12 1.67
C ALA A 47 -7.27 36.57 0.89
N ALA A 48 -8.47 37.10 1.14
CA ALA A 48 -9.66 36.71 0.37
C ALA A 48 -9.46 36.92 -1.14
N ILE A 49 -8.98 38.11 -1.53
CA ILE A 49 -8.68 38.45 -2.93
C ILE A 49 -7.62 37.53 -3.52
N LYS A 50 -6.57 37.21 -2.75
CA LYS A 50 -5.49 36.30 -3.16
C LYS A 50 -5.99 34.90 -3.52
N TYR A 51 -6.97 34.38 -2.79
CA TYR A 51 -7.59 33.07 -3.04
C TYR A 51 -8.82 33.14 -3.97
N GLY A 52 -9.16 34.31 -4.51
CA GLY A 52 -10.33 34.49 -5.39
C GLY A 52 -11.68 34.36 -4.66
N LEU A 53 -11.69 34.55 -3.35
CA LEU A 53 -12.88 34.49 -2.50
C LEU A 53 -13.40 35.90 -2.20
N ARG A 54 -14.68 35.99 -1.84
CA ARG A 54 -15.25 37.22 -1.32
C ARG A 54 -14.77 37.45 0.11
N PRO A 55 -14.53 38.70 0.56
CA PRO A 55 -14.10 38.97 1.94
C PRO A 55 -15.05 38.43 3.01
N GLU A 56 -16.35 38.39 2.71
CA GLU A 56 -17.39 37.85 3.59
C GLU A 56 -17.38 36.31 3.70
N ASP A 57 -17.02 35.61 2.61
CA ASP A 57 -16.99 34.14 2.56
C ASP A 57 -15.63 33.58 3.02
N TYR A 58 -14.62 34.44 3.14
CA TYR A 58 -13.28 34.03 3.53
C TYR A 58 -13.19 33.80 5.04
N THR A 59 -13.08 32.52 5.41
CA THR A 59 -12.84 32.05 6.77
C THR A 59 -11.50 31.31 6.83
N PRO A 60 -10.47 31.82 7.52
CA PRO A 60 -9.22 31.09 7.73
C PRO A 60 -9.39 29.98 8.79
N TYR A 61 -8.53 28.97 8.78
CA TYR A 61 -8.47 27.97 9.84
C TYR A 61 -8.12 28.59 11.20
N ASP A 62 -8.86 28.21 12.24
CA ASP A 62 -8.67 28.73 13.60
C ASP A 62 -7.21 28.60 14.07
N PRO A 63 -6.63 29.66 14.68
CA PRO A 63 -5.25 29.64 15.16
C PRO A 63 -5.06 28.78 16.41
N ASP A 64 -6.14 28.54 17.17
CA ASP A 64 -6.12 27.76 18.40
C ASP A 64 -6.17 26.24 18.12
N ASP A 65 -6.60 25.83 16.93
CA ASP A 65 -6.60 24.43 16.53
C ASP A 65 -5.20 23.99 16.08
N ILE A 66 -4.45 23.41 17.01
CA ILE A 66 -3.08 22.94 16.79
C ILE A 66 -2.98 21.94 15.62
N ILE A 67 -4.03 21.15 15.37
CA ILE A 67 -4.02 20.11 14.34
C ILE A 67 -4.42 20.70 12.99
N ASN A 68 -5.43 21.56 12.99
CA ASN A 68 -6.02 22.06 11.76
C ASN A 68 -5.42 23.37 11.26
N HIS A 69 -4.77 24.18 12.09
CA HIS A 69 -4.25 25.48 11.71
C HIS A 69 -3.29 25.44 10.50
N VAL A 70 -3.57 26.26 9.47
CA VAL A 70 -2.75 26.40 8.25
C VAL A 70 -2.63 27.86 7.80
N GLY A 71 -2.15 28.75 8.69
CA GLY A 71 -1.82 30.12 8.30
C GLY A 71 -3.01 30.89 7.71
N ASP A 72 -2.83 31.48 6.52
CA ASP A 72 -3.89 32.21 5.78
C ASP A 72 -4.72 31.35 4.82
N TYR A 73 -4.62 30.03 4.88
CA TYR A 73 -5.36 29.19 3.94
C TYR A 73 -6.87 29.20 4.28
N PRO A 74 -7.77 29.38 3.28
CA PRO A 74 -9.21 29.39 3.54
C PRO A 74 -9.70 27.99 3.95
N ASP A 75 -10.66 27.97 4.87
CA ASP A 75 -11.43 26.79 5.22
C ASP A 75 -12.78 26.83 4.50
N PRO A 76 -12.95 26.12 3.37
CA PRO A 76 -14.22 26.09 2.66
C PRO A 76 -15.22 25.10 3.28
N GLY A 77 -14.91 24.56 4.47
CA GLY A 77 -15.68 23.53 5.15
C GLY A 77 -15.42 22.12 4.61
N LEU A 78 -15.96 21.13 5.32
CA LEU A 78 -15.86 19.73 4.93
C LEU A 78 -16.94 19.38 3.89
N PHE A 79 -16.55 19.34 2.63
CA PHE A 79 -17.38 18.77 1.56
C PHE A 79 -16.57 17.76 0.75
N THR A 80 -17.17 16.65 0.36
CA THR A 80 -16.60 15.72 -0.62
C THR A 80 -17.07 16.08 -2.03
N PRO A 81 -16.35 15.66 -3.09
CA PRO A 81 -16.84 15.81 -4.46
C PRO A 81 -18.20 15.15 -4.69
N SER A 82 -18.58 14.15 -3.89
CA SER A 82 -19.90 13.50 -4.00
C SER A 82 -21.06 14.45 -3.74
N HIS A 83 -20.90 15.47 -2.88
CA HIS A 83 -21.91 16.50 -2.63
C HIS A 83 -22.13 17.46 -3.79
N ARG A 84 -21.17 17.54 -4.71
CA ARG A 84 -21.27 18.42 -5.87
C ARG A 84 -22.11 17.78 -6.95
N ASP A 85 -22.84 18.61 -7.70
CA ASP A 85 -23.73 18.17 -8.78
C ASP A 85 -22.95 17.32 -9.80
N PRO A 86 -23.27 16.04 -9.99
CA PRO A 86 -22.60 15.20 -10.99
C PRO A 86 -22.80 15.65 -12.45
N HIS A 87 -23.82 16.47 -12.71
CA HIS A 87 -24.25 16.85 -14.06
C HIS A 87 -23.65 18.19 -14.53
N ASP A 88 -22.99 18.93 -13.65
CA ASP A 88 -22.33 20.18 -14.02
C ASP A 88 -21.04 19.93 -14.84
N ILE A 89 -20.63 20.94 -15.61
CA ILE A 89 -19.49 20.88 -16.52
C ILE A 89 -18.25 21.45 -15.82
N TYR A 90 -17.60 20.61 -15.02
CA TYR A 90 -16.37 20.99 -14.32
C TYR A 90 -15.13 21.02 -15.22
N SER A 91 -14.20 21.92 -14.90
CA SER A 91 -12.88 21.93 -15.55
C SER A 91 -12.07 20.65 -15.28
N ASP A 92 -12.11 20.15 -14.03
CA ASP A 92 -11.64 18.83 -13.64
C ASP A 92 -12.86 17.98 -13.34
N ARG A 93 -13.29 17.24 -14.36
CA ARG A 93 -14.47 16.38 -14.28
C ARG A 93 -14.32 15.26 -13.26
N HIS A 94 -13.11 14.76 -13.03
CA HIS A 94 -12.91 13.64 -12.11
C HIS A 94 -13.14 14.08 -10.67
N ASN A 95 -12.56 15.20 -10.25
CA ASN A 95 -12.72 15.72 -8.89
C ASN A 95 -13.91 16.69 -8.74
N ARG A 96 -14.72 16.86 -9.79
CA ARG A 96 -15.85 17.79 -9.84
C ARG A 96 -15.48 19.20 -9.37
N ARG A 97 -14.39 19.75 -9.92
CA ARG A 97 -13.79 21.02 -9.47
C ARG A 97 -13.54 21.97 -10.63
N ASN A 98 -13.79 23.26 -10.43
CA ASN A 98 -13.44 24.29 -11.40
C ASN A 98 -12.03 24.85 -11.19
N TRP A 99 -11.52 25.48 -12.23
CA TRP A 99 -10.22 26.15 -12.20
C TRP A 99 -10.29 27.34 -11.24
N ASN A 100 -9.21 27.61 -10.51
CA ASN A 100 -9.13 28.63 -9.45
C ASN A 100 -10.07 28.45 -8.24
N GLU A 101 -10.81 27.36 -8.11
CA GLU A 101 -11.51 27.09 -6.85
C GLU A 101 -10.52 26.72 -5.73
N PRO A 102 -10.68 27.28 -4.51
CA PRO A 102 -9.86 26.90 -3.37
C PRO A 102 -10.07 25.41 -3.06
N LEU A 103 -8.98 24.73 -2.72
CA LEU A 103 -9.01 23.35 -2.28
C LEU A 103 -9.20 23.32 -0.76
N MET A 104 -9.88 22.31 -0.24
CA MET A 104 -9.86 22.06 1.21
C MET A 104 -8.47 21.54 1.60
N LYS A 105 -8.02 21.81 2.84
CA LYS A 105 -6.74 21.29 3.38
C LYS A 105 -6.57 19.78 3.14
N GLN A 106 -7.64 19.03 3.35
CA GLN A 106 -7.65 17.56 3.29
C GLN A 106 -8.13 17.00 1.94
N ALA A 107 -7.99 17.76 0.85
CA ALA A 107 -8.52 17.36 -0.47
C ALA A 107 -8.06 15.97 -0.92
N ILE A 108 -6.84 15.55 -0.54
CA ILE A 108 -6.31 14.22 -0.86
C ILE A 108 -7.10 13.10 -0.16
N ARG A 109 -7.59 13.32 1.05
CA ARG A 109 -8.36 12.34 1.85
C ARG A 109 -9.76 12.14 1.26
N TYR A 110 -10.38 13.23 0.82
CA TYR A 110 -11.75 13.26 0.30
C TYR A 110 -11.81 13.26 -1.22
N ARG A 111 -10.83 12.64 -1.89
CA ARG A 111 -10.93 12.39 -3.33
C ARG A 111 -12.07 11.41 -3.63
N VAL A 112 -12.51 11.41 -4.88
CA VAL A 112 -13.66 10.62 -5.35
C VAL A 112 -13.50 9.12 -5.12
N ASP A 113 -12.27 8.62 -5.17
CA ASP A 113 -11.91 7.21 -4.99
C ASP A 113 -11.72 6.80 -3.52
N ARG A 114 -11.82 7.73 -2.58
CA ARG A 114 -11.44 7.51 -1.18
C ARG A 114 -12.63 7.55 -0.25
N CYS A 115 -12.73 8.61 0.56
CA CYS A 115 -13.79 8.78 1.52
C CYS A 115 -14.79 9.78 0.97
N SER A 116 -15.98 9.29 0.63
CA SER A 116 -17.19 10.11 0.52
C SER A 116 -17.90 10.11 1.87
N PHE A 117 -18.40 11.28 2.28
CA PHE A 117 -19.34 11.40 3.37
C PHE A 117 -20.49 12.20 2.79
N ASP A 118 -21.59 11.56 2.42
CA ASP A 118 -22.71 12.21 1.72
C ASP A 118 -24.03 12.18 2.51
N GLY A 119 -24.00 11.70 3.76
CA GLY A 119 -25.17 11.54 4.63
C GLY A 119 -26.10 10.40 4.19
N LEU A 120 -26.21 10.13 2.89
CA LEU A 120 -26.93 9.01 2.30
C LEU A 120 -26.32 7.67 2.72
N ASP A 121 -25.00 7.65 2.86
CA ASP A 121 -24.25 6.50 3.35
C ASP A 121 -24.44 6.22 4.86
N GLU A 122 -25.03 7.12 5.64
CA GLU A 122 -25.17 6.93 7.10
C GLU A 122 -25.98 5.68 7.48
N GLU A 123 -27.01 5.35 6.70
CA GLU A 123 -27.81 4.14 6.91
C GLU A 123 -27.00 2.87 6.63
N HIS A 124 -26.07 2.94 5.67
CA HIS A 124 -25.27 1.80 5.23
C HIS A 124 -23.98 1.61 6.02
N PHE A 125 -23.47 2.66 6.67
CA PHE A 125 -22.20 2.69 7.38
C PHE A 125 -22.33 2.80 8.91
N LEU A 126 -23.41 2.25 9.49
CA LEU A 126 -23.42 2.03 10.94
C LEU A 126 -22.22 1.13 11.32
N PRO A 127 -21.35 1.53 12.27
CA PRO A 127 -20.09 0.82 12.54
C PRO A 127 -20.33 -0.64 12.95
N LEU A 128 -21.42 -0.89 13.66
CA LEU A 128 -21.84 -2.24 14.06
C LEU A 128 -22.35 -3.08 12.87
N GLN A 129 -23.06 -2.47 11.93
CA GLN A 129 -23.50 -3.18 10.71
C GLN A 129 -22.30 -3.53 9.82
N THR A 130 -21.38 -2.58 9.65
CA THR A 130 -20.13 -2.80 8.91
C THR A 130 -19.31 -3.92 9.53
N LEU A 131 -19.15 -3.91 10.86
CA LEU A 131 -18.47 -4.99 11.59
C LEU A 131 -19.18 -6.33 11.42
N SER A 132 -20.51 -6.36 11.47
CA SER A 132 -21.33 -7.56 11.22
C SER A 132 -21.12 -8.12 9.81
N ARG A 133 -21.05 -7.26 8.77
CA ARG A 133 -20.75 -7.69 7.39
C ARG A 133 -19.35 -8.29 7.28
N PHE A 134 -18.34 -7.69 7.92
CA PHE A 134 -17.00 -8.25 7.96
C PHE A 134 -16.95 -9.59 8.72
N ALA A 135 -17.63 -9.68 9.86
CA ALA A 135 -17.72 -10.92 10.63
C ALA A 135 -18.38 -12.05 9.83
N THR A 136 -19.40 -11.73 9.02
CA THR A 136 -20.09 -12.71 8.16
C THR A 136 -19.12 -13.40 7.18
N LEU A 137 -18.07 -12.72 6.72
CA LEU A 137 -17.05 -13.32 5.86
C LEU A 137 -15.90 -13.97 6.65
N LEU A 138 -15.38 -13.27 7.67
CA LEU A 138 -14.18 -13.70 8.38
C LEU A 138 -14.44 -14.88 9.30
N VAL A 139 -15.56 -14.91 10.01
CA VAL A 139 -15.89 -15.99 10.96
C VAL A 139 -15.96 -17.36 10.27
N PRO A 140 -16.71 -17.56 9.16
CA PRO A 140 -16.73 -18.86 8.50
C PRO A 140 -15.38 -19.25 7.92
N MET A 141 -14.56 -18.31 7.42
CA MET A 141 -13.20 -18.63 6.97
C MET A 141 -12.33 -19.14 8.11
N VAL A 142 -12.35 -18.46 9.26
CA VAL A 142 -11.58 -18.88 10.44
C VAL A 142 -12.09 -20.21 10.98
N VAL A 143 -13.41 -20.39 11.11
CA VAL A 143 -14.01 -21.64 11.57
C VAL A 143 -13.64 -22.78 10.61
N PHE A 144 -13.74 -22.57 9.30
CA PHE A 144 -13.32 -23.55 8.30
C PHE A 144 -11.84 -23.90 8.47
N SER A 145 -10.94 -22.91 8.55
CA SER A 145 -9.52 -23.15 8.78
C SER A 145 -9.24 -23.92 10.08
N LEU A 146 -9.91 -23.59 11.19
CA LEU A 146 -9.76 -24.28 12.47
C LEU A 146 -10.31 -25.71 12.42
N VAL A 147 -11.47 -25.92 11.78
CA VAL A 147 -12.03 -27.27 11.57
C VAL A 147 -11.05 -28.13 10.79
N PHE A 148 -10.47 -27.61 9.73
CA PHE A 148 -9.47 -28.34 8.94
C PHE A 148 -8.17 -28.58 9.71
N TYR A 149 -7.72 -27.60 10.50
CA TYR A 149 -6.51 -27.73 11.31
C TYR A 149 -6.66 -28.78 12.41
N TYR A 150 -7.71 -28.70 13.24
CA TYR A 150 -7.91 -29.63 14.36
C TYR A 150 -8.35 -31.02 13.91
N ASN A 151 -9.05 -31.14 12.78
CA ASN A 151 -9.42 -32.44 12.23
C ASN A 151 -8.44 -32.93 11.16
N ALA A 152 -7.25 -32.35 11.04
CA ALA A 152 -6.31 -32.68 9.96
C ALA A 152 -6.01 -34.18 9.88
N GLU A 153 -5.79 -34.84 11.03
CA GLU A 153 -5.51 -36.28 11.08
C GLU A 153 -6.73 -37.13 10.72
N THR A 154 -7.91 -36.76 11.21
CA THR A 154 -9.17 -37.44 10.92
C THR A 154 -9.54 -37.28 9.44
N LEU A 155 -9.40 -36.07 8.90
CA LEU A 155 -9.57 -35.77 7.49
C LEU A 155 -8.56 -36.51 6.63
N ARG A 156 -7.31 -36.68 7.09
CA ARG A 156 -6.31 -37.51 6.42
C ARG A 156 -6.74 -38.97 6.35
N LYS A 157 -7.24 -39.53 7.46
CA LYS A 157 -7.74 -40.91 7.52
C LYS A 157 -8.98 -41.11 6.65
N VAL A 158 -9.93 -40.19 6.69
CA VAL A 158 -11.14 -40.18 5.83
C VAL A 158 -10.72 -40.07 4.36
N ARG A 159 -9.80 -39.16 4.03
CA ARG A 159 -9.22 -39.03 2.68
C ARG A 159 -8.60 -40.34 2.21
N ASP A 160 -7.83 -40.99 3.07
CA ASP A 160 -7.15 -42.25 2.75
C ASP A 160 -8.15 -43.42 2.64
N TYR A 161 -9.25 -43.40 3.41
CA TYR A 161 -10.33 -44.40 3.38
C TYR A 161 -11.23 -44.29 2.14
N TYR A 162 -11.68 -43.07 1.81
CA TYR A 162 -12.53 -42.81 0.63
C TYR A 162 -11.72 -42.63 -0.68
N GLY A 163 -10.38 -42.78 -0.63
CA GLY A 163 -9.54 -42.77 -1.83
C GLY A 163 -9.35 -41.40 -2.48
N PHE A 164 -9.62 -40.28 -1.78
CA PHE A 164 -9.34 -38.92 -2.25
C PHE A 164 -7.83 -38.59 -2.23
N ARG A 165 -7.01 -39.38 -2.93
CA ARG A 165 -5.59 -39.08 -3.10
C ARG A 165 -5.41 -38.06 -4.20
N TRP A 166 -4.94 -36.87 -3.83
CA TRP A 166 -4.40 -35.87 -4.76
C TRP A 166 -2.93 -36.16 -5.13
N TYR A 167 -2.53 -37.43 -5.09
CA TYR A 167 -1.22 -37.86 -5.57
C TYR A 167 -1.36 -39.08 -6.46
N VAL A 168 -0.49 -39.14 -7.45
CA VAL A 168 -0.44 -40.26 -8.39
C VAL A 168 0.13 -41.48 -7.66
N PRO A 169 -0.46 -42.69 -7.78
CA PRO A 169 0.06 -43.91 -7.18
C PRO A 169 1.33 -44.37 -7.94
N LYS A 170 2.42 -43.64 -7.75
CA LYS A 170 3.75 -43.94 -8.28
C LYS A 170 4.73 -44.01 -7.12
N LEU A 171 5.73 -44.87 -7.27
CA LEU A 171 6.86 -44.91 -6.34
C LEU A 171 7.54 -43.53 -6.31
N PRO A 172 8.13 -43.13 -5.16
CA PRO A 172 8.90 -41.90 -5.08
C PRO A 172 10.01 -41.91 -6.13
N LYS A 173 10.28 -40.75 -6.73
CA LYS A 173 11.33 -40.62 -7.75
C LYS A 173 12.69 -40.91 -7.11
N GLN A 174 13.37 -41.93 -7.63
CA GLN A 174 14.73 -42.27 -7.25
C GLN A 174 15.73 -41.37 -7.99
N TYR A 175 16.73 -40.87 -7.28
CA TYR A 175 17.83 -40.08 -7.83
C TYR A 175 19.15 -40.83 -7.60
N PRO A 176 20.13 -40.73 -8.52
CA PRO A 176 21.40 -41.45 -8.39
C PRO A 176 22.27 -40.94 -7.23
N TYR A 177 22.12 -39.67 -6.83
CA TYR A 177 22.89 -39.03 -5.77
C TYR A 177 22.01 -38.15 -4.88
N ASP A 178 22.42 -37.93 -3.62
CA ASP A 178 21.64 -37.18 -2.62
C ASP A 178 22.01 -35.70 -2.65
N PHE A 179 21.51 -34.99 -3.67
CA PHE A 179 21.81 -33.57 -3.83
C PHE A 179 21.25 -32.68 -2.70
N LEU A 180 20.17 -33.12 -2.02
CA LEU A 180 19.54 -32.33 -0.95
C LEU A 180 20.42 -32.32 0.29
N ARG A 181 20.96 -33.49 0.66
CA ARG A 181 21.83 -33.62 1.82
C ARG A 181 23.21 -33.03 1.58
N ALA A 182 23.71 -33.08 0.33
CA ALA A 182 25.00 -32.51 -0.03
C ALA A 182 25.00 -30.98 -0.14
N PHE A 183 23.83 -30.33 -0.22
CA PHE A 183 23.76 -28.87 -0.33
C PHE A 183 24.16 -28.18 0.99
N PRO A 184 24.95 -27.08 0.99
CA PRO A 184 25.46 -26.34 -0.18
C PRO A 184 26.87 -26.72 -0.67
N MET A 185 27.68 -27.50 0.06
CA MET A 185 29.12 -27.69 -0.26
C MET A 185 29.69 -29.10 -0.01
N GLN A 186 28.86 -30.13 0.20
CA GLN A 186 29.31 -31.52 0.37
C GLN A 186 29.18 -32.30 -0.95
N ASP A 187 29.98 -33.37 -1.15
CA ASP A 187 29.91 -34.19 -2.35
C ASP A 187 28.67 -35.11 -2.28
N PRO A 188 27.76 -35.09 -3.28
CA PRO A 188 26.58 -35.97 -3.31
C PRO A 188 26.89 -37.48 -3.32
N ARG A 189 28.15 -37.87 -3.56
CA ARG A 189 28.63 -39.25 -3.58
C ARG A 189 28.96 -39.82 -2.21
N ASP A 190 29.14 -38.97 -1.21
CA ASP A 190 29.49 -39.39 0.15
C ASP A 190 28.36 -40.17 0.84
N TYR A 191 27.13 -40.06 0.30
CA TYR A 191 25.95 -40.73 0.84
C TYR A 191 25.58 -41.96 0.01
N PRO A 192 25.63 -43.17 0.60
CA PRO A 192 25.22 -44.38 -0.10
C PRO A 192 23.70 -44.38 -0.29
N ILE A 193 23.24 -44.24 -1.54
CA ILE A 193 21.84 -44.42 -1.92
C ILE A 193 21.70 -45.73 -2.69
N LEU A 194 20.77 -46.57 -2.24
CA LEU A 194 20.39 -47.81 -2.91
C LEU A 194 19.16 -47.54 -3.81
N ASN A 195 19.37 -47.58 -5.12
CA ASN A 195 18.29 -47.55 -6.11
C ASN A 195 18.09 -48.97 -6.65
N TYR A 196 16.87 -49.48 -6.58
CA TYR A 196 16.54 -50.83 -7.06
C TYR A 196 16.12 -50.80 -8.53
N SER A 197 16.60 -51.75 -9.34
CA SER A 197 16.02 -52.04 -10.64
C SER A 197 14.79 -52.92 -10.47
N PHE A 198 13.68 -52.55 -11.11
CA PHE A 198 12.44 -53.33 -11.10
C PHE A 198 12.45 -54.27 -12.31
N GLU A 199 13.33 -55.26 -12.31
CA GLU A 199 13.35 -56.30 -13.33
C GLU A 199 12.33 -57.40 -12.98
N PRO A 200 11.57 -57.93 -13.95
CA PRO A 200 10.65 -59.03 -13.72
C PRO A 200 11.43 -60.28 -13.29
N ALA A 201 10.91 -61.01 -12.29
CA ALA A 201 11.61 -62.05 -11.52
C ALA A 201 12.05 -63.32 -12.30
N GLU A 202 12.01 -63.33 -13.63
CA GLU A 202 12.29 -64.52 -14.44
C GLU A 202 13.80 -64.86 -14.57
N GLY A 203 14.71 -64.01 -14.04
CA GLY A 203 16.18 -64.23 -14.13
C GLY A 203 16.96 -64.16 -12.81
N GLY A 204 16.29 -64.06 -11.66
CA GLY A 204 16.90 -63.56 -10.41
C GLY A 204 17.73 -64.54 -9.57
N GLN A 205 17.93 -65.80 -9.97
CA GLN A 205 18.69 -66.74 -9.12
C GLN A 205 20.21 -66.54 -9.18
N ASN A 206 20.75 -65.96 -10.25
CA ASN A 206 22.19 -65.87 -10.46
C ASN A 206 22.83 -64.61 -9.84
N ASN A 207 22.05 -63.57 -9.56
CA ASN A 207 22.59 -62.27 -9.13
C ASN A 207 22.74 -62.15 -7.60
N VAL A 208 22.04 -63.00 -6.83
CA VAL A 208 22.08 -62.95 -5.35
C VAL A 208 23.45 -63.38 -4.80
N GLU A 209 24.15 -64.30 -5.47
CA GLU A 209 25.52 -64.68 -5.09
C GLU A 209 26.54 -63.60 -5.45
N GLU A 210 26.41 -62.96 -6.61
CA GLU A 210 27.32 -61.89 -7.06
C GLU A 210 27.18 -60.63 -6.21
N ASP A 211 25.95 -60.23 -5.85
CA ASP A 211 25.70 -59.03 -5.04
C ASP A 211 26.16 -59.20 -3.58
N ASN A 212 25.95 -60.39 -2.99
CA ASN A 212 26.45 -60.71 -1.65
C ASN A 212 27.99 -60.77 -1.59
N ALA A 213 28.65 -61.16 -2.69
CA ALA A 213 30.11 -61.16 -2.78
C ALA A 213 30.69 -59.74 -2.92
N ARG A 214 29.95 -58.83 -3.56
CA ARG A 214 30.38 -57.45 -3.80
C ARG A 214 30.17 -56.53 -2.59
N PHE A 215 29.12 -56.77 -1.83
CA PHE A 215 28.80 -56.03 -0.61
C PHE A 215 28.39 -57.03 0.50
N PRO A 216 29.35 -57.59 1.25
CA PRO A 216 29.04 -58.56 2.28
C PRO A 216 28.18 -57.91 3.37
N PHE A 217 26.99 -58.47 3.58
CA PHE A 217 26.10 -58.02 4.63
C PHE A 217 26.70 -58.35 6.01
N ASN A 218 27.09 -57.31 6.76
CA ASN A 218 27.57 -57.45 8.14
C ASN A 218 26.38 -57.28 9.09
N GLU A 219 26.00 -58.36 9.79
CA GLU A 219 24.86 -58.37 10.71
C GLU A 219 25.01 -57.39 11.89
N ASN A 220 26.21 -56.86 12.12
CA ASN A 220 26.52 -55.96 13.24
C ASN A 220 26.23 -54.47 12.98
N ASP A 221 25.83 -54.08 11.76
CA ASP A 221 25.59 -52.67 11.38
C ASP A 221 24.10 -52.23 11.51
N ARG A 222 23.34 -52.86 12.42
CA ARG A 222 21.95 -52.47 12.76
C ARG A 222 21.86 -51.71 14.08
#